data_AF-A0A452QGT5-F1
#
_entry.id   AF-A0A452QGT5-F1
#
_cell.length_a   1.000
_cell.length_b   1.000
_cell.length_c   1.000
_cell.angle_alpha   90.00
_cell.angle_beta   90.00
_cell.angle_gamma   90.00
#
_symmetry.space_group_name_H-M   'P 1'
#
loop_
_entity.id
_entity.type
_entity.pdbx_description
1 polymer ?
#
loop_
_entity_poly.entity_id
_entity_poly.type
_entity_poly.pdbx_seq_one_letter_code
_entity_poly.pdbx_strand_id
1 'polypeptide(L)'
;VSGLSGLPAQRGPCPLPLLLLLLLGPSSVLAISFHLPINSHKCPCEEIHKDLLVTGTYEVTDQSGGTGGLHTHLKITDSAGHILYSKEDATKGKFAFTAEDYDMFEVCFESKGTGRIPDQLVILDMMHGVEVKNYEKIAKDRGYH
;
A
#
# COMPACT_ATOMS: atom_id res chain seq x y z
N VAL A 1 -20.91 -15.69 -65.62
CA VAL A 1 -20.65 -14.46 -64.84
C VAL A 1 -20.40 -14.89 -63.40
N SER A 2 -19.18 -14.61 -62.92
CA SER A 2 -18.69 -14.61 -61.53
C SER A 2 -18.81 -15.90 -60.69
N GLY A 3 -17.75 -16.71 -60.69
CA GLY A 3 -17.44 -17.65 -59.61
C GLY A 3 -16.71 -16.93 -58.48
N LEU A 4 -17.19 -17.08 -57.25
CA LEU A 4 -16.57 -16.54 -56.03
C LEU A 4 -15.40 -17.45 -55.63
N SER A 5 -14.18 -16.95 -55.74
CA SER A 5 -12.98 -17.59 -55.19
C SER A 5 -12.93 -17.33 -53.67
N GLY A 6 -12.99 -18.39 -52.86
CA GLY A 6 -12.87 -18.32 -51.40
C GLY A 6 -11.47 -17.90 -50.94
N LEU A 7 -11.40 -17.08 -49.89
CA LEU A 7 -10.15 -16.70 -49.22
C LEU A 7 -9.56 -17.88 -48.41
N PRO A 8 -8.22 -18.03 -48.35
CA PRO A 8 -7.59 -19.09 -47.58
C PRO A 8 -7.67 -18.81 -46.07
N ALA A 9 -8.05 -19.83 -45.30
CA ALA A 9 -7.99 -19.83 -43.84
C ALA A 9 -6.52 -19.89 -43.37
N GLN A 10 -5.97 -18.75 -42.98
CA GLN A 10 -4.65 -18.66 -42.35
C GLN A 10 -4.74 -19.12 -40.88
N ARG A 11 -4.06 -20.22 -40.54
CA ARG A 11 -3.85 -20.67 -39.15
C ARG A 11 -2.86 -19.71 -38.47
N GLY A 12 -3.40 -18.72 -37.75
CA GLY A 12 -2.59 -17.85 -36.90
C GLY A 12 -2.08 -18.57 -35.64
N PRO A 13 -0.91 -18.19 -35.09
CA PRO A 13 -0.42 -18.70 -33.82
C PRO A 13 -1.42 -18.42 -32.69
N CYS A 14 -1.63 -19.42 -31.82
CA CYS A 14 -2.59 -19.36 -30.72
C CYS A 14 -2.19 -18.22 -29.75
N PRO A 15 -3.08 -17.28 -29.39
CA PRO A 15 -2.75 -16.11 -28.56
C PRO A 15 -2.53 -16.45 -27.07
N LEU A 16 -2.39 -17.74 -26.74
CA LEU A 16 -2.15 -18.24 -25.38
C LEU A 16 -0.99 -17.55 -24.64
N PRO A 17 0.18 -17.25 -25.26
CA PRO A 17 1.24 -16.55 -24.53
C PRO A 17 0.89 -15.08 -24.26
N LEU A 18 0.10 -14.43 -25.14
CA LEU A 18 -0.42 -13.09 -24.91
C LEU A 18 -1.41 -13.06 -23.74
N LEU A 19 -2.22 -14.10 -23.61
CA LEU A 19 -3.20 -14.23 -22.52
C LEU A 19 -2.52 -14.49 -21.17
N LEU A 20 -1.38 -15.20 -21.15
CA LEU A 20 -0.61 -15.43 -19.93
C LEU A 20 0.07 -14.15 -19.41
N LEU A 21 0.57 -13.28 -20.30
CA LEU A 21 1.17 -11.99 -19.90
C LEU A 21 0.17 -11.03 -19.25
N LEU A 22 -1.11 -11.09 -19.62
CA LEU A 22 -2.17 -10.26 -19.04
C LEU A 22 -2.52 -10.62 -17.59
N LEU A 23 -2.22 -11.86 -17.16
CA LEU A 23 -2.46 -12.30 -15.78
C LEU A 23 -1.34 -11.89 -14.81
N LEU A 24 -0.17 -11.50 -15.32
CA LEU A 24 0.92 -10.88 -14.57
C LEU A 24 0.80 -9.34 -14.58
N GLY A 25 -0.42 -8.81 -14.44
CA GLY A 25 -0.61 -7.38 -14.25
C GLY A 25 0.11 -6.90 -12.99
N PRO A 26 0.72 -5.69 -12.98
CA PRO A 26 1.40 -5.17 -11.80
C PRO A 26 0.42 -5.09 -10.63
N SER A 27 0.75 -5.74 -9.51
CA SER A 27 0.07 -5.49 -8.24
C SER A 27 0.15 -3.99 -7.96
N SER A 28 -0.99 -3.33 -7.85
CA SER A 28 -1.03 -1.88 -7.58
C SER A 28 -0.45 -1.64 -6.19
N VAL A 29 0.79 -1.17 -6.13
CA VAL A 29 1.40 -0.67 -4.89
C VAL A 29 1.17 0.83 -4.89
N LEU A 30 0.38 1.31 -3.94
CA LEU A 30 0.20 2.74 -3.70
C LEU A 30 1.39 3.21 -2.85
N ALA A 31 2.39 3.76 -3.54
CA ALA A 31 3.50 4.48 -2.95
C ALA A 31 3.13 5.98 -2.86
N ILE A 32 3.16 6.55 -1.67
CA ILE A 32 2.93 7.98 -1.45
C ILE A 32 4.24 8.61 -0.96
N SER A 33 4.60 9.76 -1.51
CA SER A 33 5.73 10.55 -1.01
C SER A 33 5.32 11.99 -0.75
N PHE A 34 5.85 12.57 0.33
CA PHE A 34 5.56 13.96 0.69
C PHE A 34 6.71 14.59 1.47
N HIS A 35 6.83 15.91 1.33
CA HIS A 35 7.72 16.71 2.17
C HIS A 35 7.10 16.95 3.55
N LEU A 36 7.90 16.79 4.59
CA LEU A 36 7.54 17.01 5.99
C LEU A 36 8.42 18.14 6.57
N PRO A 37 7.89 19.36 6.67
CA PRO A 37 8.60 20.47 7.31
C PRO A 37 8.92 20.21 8.78
N ILE A 38 9.96 20.86 9.29
CA ILE A 38 10.29 20.87 10.73
C ILE A 38 9.12 21.40 11.58
N ASN A 39 8.89 20.81 12.76
CA ASN A 39 7.82 21.21 13.68
C ASN A 39 6.42 21.16 13.04
N SER A 40 6.20 20.19 12.16
CA SER A 40 4.93 19.96 11.48
C SER A 40 4.55 18.48 11.53
N HIS A 41 3.30 18.17 11.19
CA HIS A 41 2.85 16.80 10.99
C HIS A 41 2.05 16.65 9.70
N LYS A 42 2.05 15.44 9.15
CA LYS A 42 1.19 15.03 8.03
C LYS A 42 0.64 13.63 8.28
N CYS A 43 -0.65 13.46 8.02
CA CYS A 43 -1.40 12.25 8.30
C CYS A 43 -2.21 11.83 7.07
N PRO A 44 -1.65 11.03 6.15
CA PRO A 44 -2.45 10.35 5.15
C PRO A 44 -3.48 9.43 5.84
N CYS A 45 -4.73 9.48 5.37
CA CYS A 45 -5.84 8.67 5.88
C CYS A 45 -6.28 7.67 4.82
N GLU A 46 -6.65 6.47 5.24
CA GLU A 46 -7.18 5.42 4.36
C GLU A 46 -8.37 4.69 5.00
N GLU A 47 -9.29 4.23 4.15
CA GLU A 47 -10.39 3.34 4.56
C GLU A 47 -9.91 1.89 4.58
N ILE A 48 -10.29 1.13 5.59
CA ILE A 48 -9.95 -0.28 5.77
C ILE A 48 -11.21 -1.11 6.00
N HIS A 49 -11.26 -2.27 5.35
CA HIS A 49 -12.33 -3.24 5.56
C HIS A 49 -12.01 -4.17 6.73
N LYS A 50 -13.07 -4.70 7.35
CA LYS A 50 -12.98 -5.70 8.42
C LYS A 50 -12.13 -6.92 8.02
N ASP A 51 -11.31 -7.41 8.94
CA ASP A 51 -10.44 -8.59 8.81
C ASP A 51 -9.37 -8.46 7.70
N LEU A 52 -9.09 -7.23 7.27
CA LEU A 52 -8.05 -6.93 6.28
C LEU A 52 -6.72 -6.67 7.00
N LEU A 53 -5.67 -7.38 6.57
CA LEU A 53 -4.31 -7.10 7.02
C LEU A 53 -3.77 -5.90 6.25
N VAL A 54 -3.40 -4.82 6.95
CA VAL A 54 -2.61 -3.74 6.36
C VAL A 54 -1.16 -3.93 6.72
N THR A 55 -0.30 -3.85 5.71
CA THR A 55 1.15 -3.80 5.87
C THR A 55 1.68 -2.54 5.22
N GLY A 56 2.76 -1.99 5.77
CA GLY A 56 3.40 -0.85 5.15
C GLY A 56 4.87 -0.74 5.48
N THR A 57 5.59 -0.02 4.63
CA THR A 57 6.98 0.36 4.83
C THR A 57 7.13 1.86 4.71
N TYR A 58 8.03 2.44 5.50
CA TYR A 58 8.30 3.86 5.44
C TYR A 58 9.80 4.15 5.47
N GLU A 59 10.17 5.27 4.87
CA GLU A 59 11.51 5.83 4.88
C GLU A 59 11.44 7.36 5.00
N VAL A 60 12.11 7.90 6.01
CA VAL A 60 12.23 9.34 6.28
C VAL A 60 13.66 9.73 5.94
N THR A 61 13.82 10.53 4.89
CA THR A 61 15.11 11.03 4.44
C THR A 61 15.34 12.42 5.02
N ASP A 62 16.38 12.54 5.86
CA ASP A 62 16.85 13.80 6.40
C ASP A 62 18.11 14.28 5.64
N GLN A 63 18.07 15.51 5.13
CA GLN A 63 19.22 16.14 4.47
C GLN A 63 20.05 17.01 5.41
N SER A 64 19.64 17.18 6.67
CA SER A 64 20.29 18.03 7.67
C SER A 64 21.58 17.45 8.25
N GLY A 65 21.82 16.15 8.05
CA GLY A 65 22.95 15.44 8.64
C GLY A 65 22.86 15.33 10.17
N GLY A 66 21.65 15.33 10.75
CA GLY A 66 21.43 15.25 12.20
C GLY A 66 21.61 16.57 12.95
N THR A 67 21.59 17.71 12.26
CA THR A 67 21.68 19.03 12.90
C THR A 67 20.36 19.41 13.58
N GLY A 68 20.43 20.24 14.62
CA GLY A 68 19.23 20.81 15.27
C GLY A 68 18.35 19.82 16.05
N GLY A 69 18.81 18.58 16.29
CA GLY A 69 18.05 17.57 17.03
C GLY A 69 16.78 17.11 16.30
N LEU A 70 16.79 17.15 14.98
CA LEU A 70 15.66 16.76 14.14
C LEU A 70 15.35 15.27 14.32
N HIS A 71 14.11 14.98 14.70
CA HIS A 71 13.59 13.62 14.80
C HIS A 71 12.12 13.59 14.36
N THR A 72 11.67 12.40 13.97
CA THR A 72 10.30 12.18 13.48
C THR A 72 9.64 11.09 14.31
N HIS A 73 8.43 11.36 14.80
CA HIS A 73 7.57 10.37 15.45
C HIS A 73 6.54 9.87 14.44
N LEU A 74 6.37 8.56 14.36
CA LEU A 74 5.32 7.91 13.58
C LEU A 74 4.25 7.38 14.55
N LYS A 75 2.99 7.70 14.28
CA LYS A 75 1.84 7.17 14.99
C LYS A 75 0.75 6.77 13.99
N ILE A 76 0.21 5.57 14.15
CA ILE A 76 -0.93 5.09 13.38
C ILE A 76 -2.11 4.91 14.33
N THR A 77 -3.24 5.53 13.99
CA THR A 77 -4.46 5.53 14.80
C THR A 77 -5.68 5.19 13.98
N ASP A 78 -6.64 4.51 14.59
CA ASP A 78 -7.98 4.31 14.03
C ASP A 78 -8.88 5.54 14.28
N SER A 79 -10.14 5.51 13.81
CA SER A 79 -11.07 6.63 13.98
C SER A 79 -11.50 6.85 15.44
N ALA A 80 -11.38 5.83 16.30
CA ALA A 80 -11.61 5.92 17.73
C ALA A 80 -10.40 6.46 18.50
N GLY A 81 -9.24 6.62 17.84
CA GLY A 81 -8.00 7.09 18.42
C GLY A 81 -7.16 6.01 19.09
N HIS A 82 -7.48 4.72 18.91
CA HIS A 82 -6.63 3.63 19.38
C HIS A 82 -5.33 3.59 18.59
N ILE A 83 -4.23 3.35 19.29
CA ILE A 83 -2.90 3.32 18.68
C ILE A 83 -2.67 1.92 18.10
N LEU A 84 -2.66 1.82 16.77
CA LEU A 84 -2.39 0.59 16.03
C LEU A 84 -0.88 0.34 15.90
N TYR A 85 -0.10 1.41 15.79
CA TYR A 85 1.36 1.37 15.74
C TYR A 85 1.95 2.69 16.19
N SER A 86 3.12 2.66 16.84
CA SER A 86 3.88 3.86 17.14
C SER A 86 5.37 3.59 17.13
N LYS A 87 6.14 4.58 16.64
CA LYS A 87 7.59 4.53 16.60
C LYS A 87 8.18 5.91 16.84
N GLU A 88 8.94 6.01 17.93
CA GLU A 88 9.85 7.12 18.20
C GLU A 88 11.10 7.04 17.32
N ASP A 89 11.66 8.20 16.99
CA ASP A 89 12.82 8.37 16.11
C ASP A 89 12.72 7.54 14.82
N ALA A 90 11.56 7.63 14.17
CA ALA A 90 11.22 6.92 12.96
C ALA A 90 12.10 7.37 11.79
N THR A 91 12.94 6.45 11.30
CA THR A 91 13.84 6.66 10.15
C THR A 91 13.46 5.74 9.00
N LYS A 92 13.55 4.43 9.20
CA LYS A 92 13.10 3.42 8.23
C LYS A 92 12.52 2.22 8.96
N GLY A 93 11.40 1.70 8.48
CA GLY A 93 10.74 0.60 9.15
C GLY A 93 9.59 -0.03 8.38
N LYS A 94 8.97 -1.00 9.03
CA LYS A 94 7.77 -1.68 8.57
C LYS A 94 6.75 -1.75 9.71
N PHE A 95 5.48 -1.75 9.35
CA PHE A 95 4.37 -1.97 10.27
C PHE A 95 3.37 -2.95 9.67
N ALA A 96 2.59 -3.59 10.52
CA ALA A 96 1.48 -4.43 10.13
C ALA A 96 0.41 -4.42 11.22
N PHE A 97 -0.85 -4.30 10.84
CA PHE A 97 -2.01 -4.40 11.74
C PHE A 97 -3.21 -4.95 10.96
N THR A 98 -4.18 -5.52 11.67
CA THR A 98 -5.42 -6.01 11.07
C THR A 98 -6.58 -5.17 11.59
N ALA A 99 -7.48 -4.75 10.71
CA ALA A 99 -8.71 -4.08 11.13
C ALA A 99 -9.69 -5.06 11.78
N GLU A 100 -10.20 -4.69 12.96
CA GLU A 100 -11.25 -5.46 13.64
C GLU A 100 -12.64 -5.19 13.05
N ASP A 101 -12.87 -4.01 12.45
CA ASP A 101 -14.12 -3.59 11.84
C ASP A 101 -13.88 -2.71 10.60
N TYR A 102 -14.94 -2.36 9.86
CA TYR A 102 -14.83 -1.38 8.77
C TYR A 102 -14.57 0.00 9.39
N ASP A 103 -13.42 0.59 9.07
CA ASP A 103 -12.97 1.81 9.74
C ASP A 103 -12.07 2.65 8.83
N MET A 104 -11.61 3.79 9.36
CA MET A 104 -10.55 4.60 8.81
C MET A 104 -9.37 4.62 9.76
N PHE A 105 -8.17 4.66 9.21
CA PHE A 105 -6.96 4.88 9.99
C PHE A 105 -6.12 6.00 9.36
N GLU A 106 -5.30 6.64 10.18
CA GLU A 106 -4.36 7.67 9.76
C GLU A 106 -2.92 7.28 10.10
N VAL A 107 -1.99 7.63 9.22
CA VAL A 107 -0.55 7.38 9.39
C VAL A 107 0.16 8.72 9.61
N CYS A 108 0.21 9.19 10.86
CA CYS A 108 0.78 10.48 11.18
C CYS A 108 2.30 10.44 11.35
N PHE A 109 3.01 11.25 10.57
CA PHE A 109 4.41 11.59 10.80
C PHE A 109 4.50 12.99 11.38
N GLU A 110 5.08 13.13 12.58
CA GLU A 110 5.31 14.40 13.26
C GLU A 110 6.82 14.66 13.36
N SER A 111 7.29 15.78 12.81
CA SER A 111 8.69 16.20 12.88
C SER A 111 8.90 17.21 13.99
N LYS A 112 9.97 17.06 14.78
CA LYS A 112 10.37 17.98 15.84
C LYS A 112 11.86 18.29 15.75
N GLY A 113 12.22 19.56 15.90
CA GLY A 113 13.61 20.00 15.87
C GLY A 113 13.77 21.51 16.06
N THR A 114 15.02 21.97 16.01
CA THR A 114 15.39 23.38 16.20
C THR A 114 16.21 23.94 15.05
N GLY A 115 16.08 25.25 14.80
CA GLY A 115 16.82 25.95 13.76
C GLY A 115 16.09 25.96 12.41
N ARG A 116 16.83 26.28 11.35
CA ARG A 116 16.34 26.28 9.96
C ARG A 116 16.86 25.05 9.26
N ILE A 117 16.02 24.03 9.17
CA ILE A 117 16.35 22.74 8.56
C ILE A 117 15.47 22.57 7.31
N PRO A 118 16.01 22.06 6.19
CA PRO A 118 15.19 21.72 5.03
C PRO A 118 14.13 20.66 5.37
N ASP A 119 13.05 20.64 4.60
CA ASP A 119 11.98 19.65 4.75
C ASP A 119 12.53 18.22 4.57
N GLN A 120 12.08 17.31 5.43
CA GLN A 120 12.33 15.88 5.28
C GLN A 120 11.50 15.35 4.11
N LEU A 121 11.98 14.30 3.44
CA LEU A 121 11.16 13.56 2.47
C LEU A 121 10.70 12.25 3.12
N VAL A 122 9.39 12.04 3.18
CA VAL A 122 8.79 10.79 3.65
C VAL A 122 8.30 10.01 2.44
N ILE A 123 8.68 8.73 2.38
CA ILE A 123 8.13 7.74 1.46
C ILE A 123 7.37 6.72 2.29
N LEU A 124 6.13 6.47 1.93
CA LEU A 124 5.21 5.55 2.60
C LEU A 124 4.60 4.62 1.54
N ASP A 125 4.87 3.34 1.67
CA ASP A 125 4.29 2.29 0.82
C ASP A 125 3.34 1.47 1.67
N MET A 126 2.10 1.31 1.20
CA MET A 126 1.07 0.58 1.92
C MET A 126 0.41 -0.46 1.03
N MET A 127 0.10 -1.60 1.63
CA MET A 127 -0.59 -2.71 0.99
C MET A 127 -1.72 -3.20 1.87
N HIS A 128 -2.90 -3.19 1.31
CA HIS A 128 -4.09 -3.83 1.85
C HIS A 128 -4.05 -5.29 1.40
N GLY A 129 -4.02 -6.20 2.36
CA GLY A 129 -4.13 -7.64 2.12
C GLY A 129 -5.46 -7.98 1.45
N VAL A 130 -5.52 -9.15 0.83
CA VAL A 130 -6.79 -9.63 0.24
C VAL A 130 -7.69 -10.12 1.37
N GLU A 131 -8.96 -9.71 1.37
CA GLU A 131 -9.96 -10.25 2.30
C GLU A 131 -9.95 -11.78 2.24
N VAL A 132 -9.69 -12.45 3.36
CA VAL A 132 -9.87 -13.91 3.48
C VAL A 132 -11.35 -14.22 3.69
N LYS A 133 -12.21 -13.68 2.86
CA LYS A 133 -13.59 -14.16 2.77
C LYS A 133 -13.56 -15.27 1.72
N ASN A 134 -13.62 -16.51 2.21
CA ASN A 134 -14.29 -17.66 1.58
C ASN A 134 -13.48 -18.91 1.16
N TYR A 135 -12.38 -19.30 1.82
CA TYR A 135 -11.85 -20.67 1.61
C TYR A 135 -12.80 -21.76 2.16
N GLU A 136 -13.62 -21.45 3.18
CA GLU A 136 -14.56 -22.41 3.76
C GLU A 136 -15.80 -22.70 2.88
N LYS A 137 -16.38 -21.74 2.14
CA LYS A 137 -17.47 -22.11 1.19
C LYS A 137 -16.93 -22.78 -0.07
N ILE A 138 -15.69 -22.52 -0.50
CA ILE A 138 -15.12 -23.22 -1.68
C ILE A 138 -14.88 -24.70 -1.35
N ALA A 139 -14.56 -25.03 -0.10
CA ALA A 139 -14.43 -26.42 0.34
C ALA A 139 -15.79 -27.14 0.42
N LYS A 140 -16.86 -26.47 0.87
CA LYS A 140 -18.21 -27.05 0.96
C LYS A 140 -18.90 -27.21 -0.41
N ASP A 141 -18.64 -26.32 -1.35
CA ASP A 141 -19.24 -26.39 -2.71
C ASP A 141 -18.60 -27.48 -3.60
N ARG A 142 -17.42 -27.98 -3.21
CA ARG A 142 -16.70 -29.05 -3.94
C ARG A 142 -16.90 -30.46 -3.36
N GLY A 143 -17.80 -30.64 -2.41
CA GLY A 143 -18.23 -31.97 -1.97
C GLY A 143 -17.12 -32.86 -1.42
N TYR A 144 -16.20 -32.29 -0.62
CA TYR A 144 -15.39 -33.13 0.26
C TYR A 144 -16.19 -33.41 1.52
N HIS A 145 -16.73 -34.62 1.56
CA HIS A 145 -17.40 -35.21 2.70
C HIS A 145 -16.39 -35.79 3.69
#